data_AF-A0A968RUU2-F1
#
_entry.id   AF-A0A968RUU2-F1
#
_cell.length_a   1.000
_cell.length_b   1.000
_cell.length_c   1.000
_cell.angle_alpha   90.00
_cell.angle_beta   90.00
_cell.angle_gamma   90.00
#
_symmetry.space_group_name_H-M   'P 1'
#
loop_
_entity.id
_entity.type
_entity.pdbx_description
1 polymer ?
#
loop_
_entity_poly.entity_id
_entity_poly.type
_entity_poly.pdbx_seq_one_letter_code
_entity_poly.pdbx_strand_id
1 'polypeptide(L)'
;MQQKQNSRLGIARYRARAADSLAWVAKSTELTNLILKASDLVSFETILLEHEQLVASALDLECAKDLYFADYWGAIKSLGAWGGDFVLVTSDKSRSQTAQYFNDKGYSVFLDYNELILKA
;
A
#
# COMPACT_ATOMS: atom_id res chain seq x y z
N MET A 1 17.26 2.77 -2.00
CA MET A 1 16.20 2.92 -3.02
C MET A 1 15.93 4.41 -3.19
N GLN A 2 16.26 4.99 -4.34
CA GLN A 2 15.89 6.37 -4.71
C GLN A 2 15.50 6.35 -6.19
N GLN A 3 14.23 6.10 -6.48
CA GLN A 3 13.68 6.41 -7.79
C GLN A 3 12.44 7.28 -7.58
N LYS A 4 12.62 8.59 -7.78
CA LYS A 4 11.49 9.53 -7.89
C LYS A 4 10.69 9.14 -9.13
N GLN A 5 9.49 8.59 -8.92
CA GLN A 5 8.53 8.38 -9.99
C GLN A 5 8.07 9.72 -10.57
N ASN A 6 8.14 9.84 -11.89
CA ASN A 6 7.70 11.02 -12.62
C ASN A 6 6.17 11.01 -12.69
N SER A 7 5.50 11.81 -11.86
CA SER A 7 4.04 11.96 -11.78
C SER A 7 3.35 12.23 -13.13
N ARG A 8 4.09 12.75 -14.12
CA ARG A 8 3.60 13.04 -15.48
C ARG A 8 3.29 11.79 -16.30
N LEU A 9 3.96 10.65 -16.06
CA LEU A 9 3.69 9.39 -16.78
C LEU A 9 2.38 8.72 -16.32
N GLY A 10 2.04 8.82 -15.03
CA GLY A 10 0.79 8.26 -14.48
C GLY A 10 -0.47 8.89 -15.07
N ILE A 11 -0.44 10.21 -15.32
CA ILE A 11 -1.59 10.96 -15.87
C ILE A 11 -1.90 10.57 -17.31
N ALA A 12 -0.89 10.30 -18.13
CA ALA A 12 -1.07 9.91 -19.53
C ALA A 12 -1.70 8.52 -19.68
N ARG A 13 -1.32 7.56 -18.82
CA ARG A 13 -1.89 6.20 -18.78
C ARG A 13 -3.37 6.20 -18.35
N TYR A 14 -3.75 7.05 -17.39
CA TYR A 14 -5.13 7.17 -16.90
C TYR A 14 -6.12 7.65 -17.98
N ARG A 15 -5.73 8.64 -18.80
CA ARG A 15 -6.62 9.23 -19.82
C ARG A 15 -6.97 8.28 -20.98
N ALA A 16 -6.18 7.25 -21.22
CA ALA A 16 -6.41 6.29 -22.31
C ALA A 16 -7.50 5.23 -21.99
N ARG A 17 -7.98 5.15 -20.74
CA ARG A 17 -8.92 4.11 -20.25
C ARG A 17 -10.16 4.71 -19.56
N ALA A 18 -10.76 5.76 -20.14
CA ALA A 18 -11.80 6.56 -19.48
C ALA A 18 -13.06 5.78 -19.02
N ALA A 19 -13.45 4.69 -19.70
CA ALA A 19 -14.58 3.85 -19.30
C ALA A 19 -14.22 2.86 -18.17
N ASP A 20 -13.07 2.17 -18.28
CA ASP A 20 -12.54 1.31 -17.23
C ASP A 20 -12.24 2.10 -15.95
N SER A 21 -11.90 3.39 -16.10
CA SER A 21 -11.67 4.31 -15.00
C SER A 21 -12.89 4.47 -14.08
N LEU A 22 -14.13 4.45 -14.58
CA LEU A 22 -15.30 4.64 -13.71
C LEU A 22 -15.58 3.43 -12.82
N ALA A 23 -15.53 2.22 -13.40
CA ALA A 23 -15.67 0.98 -12.64
C ALA A 23 -14.53 0.81 -11.63
N TRP A 24 -13.31 1.16 -12.03
CA TRP A 24 -12.15 1.16 -11.15
C TRP A 24 -12.31 2.15 -9.98
N VAL A 25 -12.72 3.40 -10.27
CA VAL A 25 -12.96 4.42 -9.23
C VAL A 25 -14.04 3.96 -8.26
N ALA A 26 -15.13 3.38 -8.76
CA ALA A 26 -16.20 2.84 -7.91
C ALA A 26 -15.68 1.73 -6.99
N LYS A 27 -14.90 0.78 -7.54
CA LYS A 27 -14.31 -0.32 -6.76
C LYS A 27 -13.27 0.16 -5.75
N SER A 28 -12.41 1.12 -6.11
CA SER A 28 -11.44 1.72 -5.18
C SER A 28 -12.15 2.47 -4.04
N THR A 29 -13.23 3.18 -4.35
CA THR A 29 -14.07 3.87 -3.36
C THR A 29 -14.75 2.88 -2.42
N GLU A 30 -15.31 1.78 -2.96
CA GLU A 30 -15.90 0.71 -2.17
C GLU A 30 -14.88 0.09 -1.20
N LEU A 31 -13.71 -0.31 -1.70
CA LEU A 31 -12.66 -0.90 -0.88
C LEU A 31 -12.18 0.07 0.20
N THR A 32 -12.02 1.35 -0.13
CA THR A 32 -11.67 2.38 0.86
C THR A 32 -12.72 2.47 1.97
N ASN A 33 -14.02 2.44 1.63
CA ASN A 33 -15.09 2.44 2.62
C ASN A 33 -15.13 1.17 3.47
N LEU A 34 -14.73 0.03 2.90
CA LEU A 34 -14.60 -1.23 3.63
C LEU A 34 -13.42 -1.22 4.60
N ILE A 35 -12.26 -0.66 4.18
CA ILE A 35 -11.10 -0.44 5.04
C ILE A 35 -11.49 0.38 6.28
N LEU A 36 -12.27 1.45 6.10
CA LEU A 36 -12.75 2.30 7.20
C LEU A 36 -13.70 1.58 8.18
N LYS A 37 -14.36 0.51 7.74
CA LYS A 37 -15.33 -0.27 8.54
C LYS A 37 -14.72 -1.53 9.14
N ALA A 38 -13.52 -1.91 8.76
CA ALA A 38 -12.87 -3.11 9.26
C ALA A 38 -12.63 -2.99 10.77
N SER A 39 -13.10 -4.00 11.52
CA SER A 39 -13.03 -4.04 12.98
C SER A 39 -11.94 -4.98 13.52
N ASP A 40 -11.30 -5.73 12.64
CA ASP A 40 -10.26 -6.70 12.98
C ASP A 40 -9.15 -6.71 11.93
N LEU A 41 -7.98 -7.20 12.35
CA LEU A 41 -6.78 -7.18 11.53
C LEU A 41 -6.91 -8.04 10.26
N VAL A 42 -7.55 -9.21 10.35
CA VAL A 42 -7.66 -10.15 9.22
C VAL A 42 -8.54 -9.56 8.12
N SER A 43 -9.70 -9.01 8.50
CA SER A 43 -10.59 -8.31 7.58
C SER A 43 -9.87 -7.11 6.95
N PHE A 44 -9.18 -6.31 7.76
CA PHE A 44 -8.43 -5.15 7.28
C PHE A 44 -7.36 -5.56 6.26
N GLU A 45 -6.54 -6.57 6.57
CA GLU A 45 -5.48 -7.08 5.68
C GLU A 45 -6.04 -7.62 4.36
N THR A 46 -7.15 -8.34 4.41
CA THR A 46 -7.81 -8.88 3.22
C THR A 46 -8.24 -7.76 2.27
N ILE A 47 -8.93 -6.75 2.78
CA ILE A 47 -9.41 -5.61 1.98
C ILE A 47 -8.22 -4.77 1.50
N LEU A 48 -7.18 -4.62 2.33
CA LEU A 48 -5.97 -3.88 1.99
C LEU A 48 -5.22 -4.51 0.81
N LEU A 49 -5.12 -5.84 0.78
CA LEU A 49 -4.52 -6.60 -0.31
C LEU A 49 -5.33 -6.47 -1.60
N GLU A 50 -6.66 -6.61 -1.53
CA GLU A 50 -7.54 -6.39 -2.71
C GLU A 50 -7.36 -4.97 -3.24
N HIS A 51 -7.27 -3.98 -2.36
CA HIS A 51 -7.04 -2.59 -2.74
C HIS A 51 -5.64 -2.36 -3.32
N GLU A 52 -4.60 -3.07 -2.86
CA GLU A 52 -3.27 -3.01 -3.47
C GLU A 52 -3.27 -3.61 -4.88
N GLN A 53 -3.85 -4.79 -5.07
CA GLN A 53 -3.95 -5.46 -6.37
C GLN A 53 -4.74 -4.63 -7.38
N LEU A 54 -5.83 -3.98 -6.95
CA LEU A 54 -6.61 -3.08 -7.79
C LEU A 54 -5.78 -1.89 -8.30
N VAL A 55 -4.92 -1.32 -7.45
CA VAL A 55 -4.06 -0.20 -7.85
C VAL A 55 -2.90 -0.67 -8.72
N ALA A 56 -2.24 -1.76 -8.33
CA ALA A 56 -1.15 -2.39 -9.07
C ALA A 56 -1.56 -2.71 -10.51
N SER A 57 -2.74 -3.33 -10.70
CA SER A 57 -3.29 -3.64 -12.02
C SER A 57 -3.63 -2.41 -12.87
N ALA A 58 -4.14 -1.33 -12.26
CA ALA A 58 -4.42 -0.09 -12.98
C ALA A 58 -3.15 0.65 -13.42
N LEU A 59 -2.07 0.54 -12.64
CA LEU A 59 -0.80 1.18 -12.93
C LEU A 59 0.16 0.30 -13.76
N ASP A 60 -0.17 -0.97 -13.94
CA ASP A 60 0.70 -1.98 -14.57
C ASP A 60 2.03 -2.11 -13.81
N LEU A 61 1.93 -2.33 -12.50
CA LEU A 61 3.03 -2.47 -11.55
C LEU A 61 2.86 -3.77 -10.73
N GLU A 62 3.95 -4.36 -10.28
CA GLU A 62 3.93 -5.45 -9.30
C GLU A 62 3.76 -4.90 -7.87
N CYS A 63 3.13 -5.68 -6.98
CA CYS A 63 2.93 -5.27 -5.60
C CYS A 63 4.26 -5.21 -4.85
N ALA A 64 4.41 -4.25 -3.92
CA ALA A 64 5.63 -4.10 -3.14
C ALA A 64 5.96 -5.35 -2.30
N LYS A 65 4.94 -6.08 -1.84
CA LYS A 65 5.13 -7.35 -1.11
C LYS A 65 5.84 -8.38 -1.98
N ASP A 66 5.37 -8.58 -3.20
CA ASP A 66 5.90 -9.59 -4.11
C ASP A 66 7.33 -9.27 -4.54
N LEU A 67 7.63 -7.99 -4.76
CA LEU A 67 8.95 -7.50 -5.19
C LEU A 67 10.00 -7.56 -4.09
N TYR A 68 9.66 -7.15 -2.86
CA TYR A 68 10.66 -6.83 -1.83
C TYR A 68 10.50 -7.60 -0.52
N PHE A 69 9.33 -8.18 -0.26
CA PHE A 69 8.92 -8.68 1.05
C PHE A 69 8.06 -9.94 0.96
N ALA A 70 8.37 -10.84 0.02
CA ALA A 70 7.56 -12.02 -0.27
C ALA A 70 7.39 -12.95 0.95
N ASP A 71 8.36 -12.91 1.88
CA ASP A 71 8.40 -13.65 3.13
C ASP A 71 7.74 -12.92 4.32
N TYR A 72 7.18 -11.72 4.12
CA TYR A 72 6.52 -10.98 5.21
C TYR A 72 5.15 -11.58 5.55
N TRP A 73 4.91 -11.77 6.85
CA TRP A 73 3.71 -12.45 7.35
C TRP A 73 2.43 -11.60 7.22
N GLY A 74 2.54 -10.28 7.42
CA GLY A 74 1.39 -9.37 7.34
C GLY A 74 1.10 -8.87 5.93
N ALA A 75 0.18 -7.92 5.81
CA ALA A 75 -0.09 -7.20 4.56
C ALA A 75 0.87 -6.03 4.36
N ILE A 76 1.15 -5.74 3.09
CA ILE A 76 1.94 -4.58 2.67
C ILE A 76 1.17 -3.87 1.57
N LYS A 77 1.05 -2.55 1.70
CA LYS A 77 0.43 -1.67 0.74
C LYS A 77 1.35 -0.50 0.42
N SER A 78 1.48 -0.15 -0.86
CA SER A 78 2.26 1.02 -1.28
C SER A 78 1.57 2.33 -0.87
N LEU A 79 2.35 3.31 -0.40
CA LEU A 79 1.89 4.67 -0.07
C LEU A 79 2.49 5.70 -1.05
N GLY A 80 1.76 6.80 -1.28
CA GLY A 80 2.17 7.87 -2.19
C GLY A 80 1.88 7.55 -3.65
N ALA A 81 2.69 8.06 -4.58
CA ALA A 81 2.53 7.85 -6.03
C ALA A 81 2.87 6.41 -6.49
N TRP A 82 2.66 5.41 -5.62
CA TRP A 82 2.77 3.97 -5.90
C TRP A 82 4.09 3.59 -6.59
N GLY A 83 5.21 4.08 -6.04
CA GLY A 83 6.55 3.70 -6.52
C GLY A 83 7.71 4.54 -6.00
N GLY A 84 7.84 4.78 -4.70
CA GLY A 84 9.04 5.52 -4.23
C GLY A 84 9.47 5.32 -2.79
N ASP A 85 8.65 5.73 -1.82
CA ASP A 85 9.25 6.18 -0.56
C ASP A 85 8.74 5.45 0.69
N PHE A 86 7.46 5.02 0.73
CA PHE A 86 6.89 4.39 1.91
C PHE A 86 5.89 3.27 1.56
N VAL A 87 5.79 2.30 2.46
CA VAL A 87 4.76 1.28 2.46
C VAL A 87 4.04 1.28 3.82
N LEU A 88 2.74 1.04 3.80
CA LEU A 88 1.98 0.65 4.97
C LEU A 88 2.20 -0.84 5.19
N VAL A 89 2.50 -1.23 6.42
CA VAL A 89 2.68 -2.62 6.81
C VAL A 89 1.79 -2.92 8.01
N THR A 90 1.15 -4.08 7.99
CA THR A 90 0.37 -4.58 9.13
C THR A 90 1.15 -5.70 9.81
N SER A 91 0.90 -5.93 11.09
CA SER A 91 1.57 -7.00 11.84
C SER A 91 0.75 -7.41 13.05
N ASP A 92 0.62 -8.72 13.26
CA ASP A 92 0.16 -9.35 14.49
C ASP A 92 1.30 -9.60 15.49
N LYS A 93 2.55 -9.35 15.10
CA LYS A 93 3.75 -9.50 15.94
C LYS A 93 4.06 -8.23 16.70
N SER A 94 4.97 -8.34 17.67
CA SER A 94 5.42 -7.15 18.40
C SER A 94 6.09 -6.14 17.46
N ARG A 95 6.09 -4.86 17.86
CA ARG A 95 6.79 -3.80 17.15
C ARG A 95 8.27 -4.13 16.94
N SER A 96 8.94 -4.72 17.93
CA SER A 96 10.36 -5.07 17.83
C SER A 96 10.62 -6.18 16.81
N GLN A 97 9.80 -7.23 16.78
CA GLN A 97 9.91 -8.31 15.80
C GLN A 97 9.63 -7.80 14.38
N THR A 98 8.62 -6.95 14.24
CA THR A 98 8.26 -6.33 12.96
C THR A 98 9.39 -5.44 12.46
N ALA A 99 9.89 -4.54 13.30
CA ALA A 99 10.99 -3.65 12.96
C ALA A 99 12.27 -4.43 12.63
N GLN A 100 12.56 -5.51 13.36
CA GLN A 100 13.73 -6.35 13.10
C GLN A 100 13.72 -6.92 11.68
N TYR A 101 12.59 -7.49 11.22
CA TYR A 101 12.48 -8.04 9.86
C TYR A 101 12.85 -7.01 8.77
N PHE A 102 12.34 -5.78 8.90
CA PHE A 102 12.59 -4.71 7.94
C PHE A 102 14.01 -4.11 8.09
N ASN A 103 14.52 -4.01 9.32
CA ASN A 103 15.91 -3.60 9.59
C ASN A 103 16.91 -4.56 8.96
N ASP A 104 16.67 -5.87 9.06
CA ASP A 104 17.53 -6.91 8.48
C ASP A 104 17.57 -6.82 6.94
N LYS A 105 16.55 -6.21 6.32
CA LYS A 105 16.51 -5.90 4.88
C LYS A 105 16.98 -4.47 4.54
N GLY A 106 17.49 -3.72 5.50
CA GLY A 106 18.04 -2.38 5.32
C GLY A 106 17.02 -1.23 5.38
N TYR A 107 15.81 -1.47 5.89
CA TYR A 107 14.78 -0.44 6.08
C TYR A 107 14.64 -0.08 7.55
N SER A 108 15.20 1.06 7.94
CA SER A 108 15.26 1.49 9.35
C SER A 108 14.27 2.58 9.74
N VAL A 109 13.49 3.08 8.77
CA VAL A 109 12.53 4.16 9.01
C VAL A 109 11.16 3.55 9.28
N PHE A 110 10.70 3.67 10.52
CA PHE A 110 9.36 3.25 10.94
C PHE A 110 8.63 4.49 11.47
N LEU A 111 7.44 4.71 10.95
CA LEU A 111 6.53 5.74 11.42
C LEU A 111 5.32 5.02 12.00
N ASP A 112 5.17 5.09 13.32
CA ASP A 112 4.01 4.48 13.95
C ASP A 112 2.76 5.29 13.60
N TYR A 113 1.62 4.61 13.42
CA TYR A 113 0.38 5.29 13.04
C TYR A 113 0.04 6.45 13.99
N ASN A 114 0.23 6.25 15.30
CA ASN A 114 -0.01 7.27 16.32
C ASN A 114 0.89 8.50 16.16
N GLU A 115 2.11 8.36 15.63
CA GLU A 115 3.01 9.49 15.34
C GLU A 115 2.57 10.28 14.11
N LEU A 116 1.90 9.61 13.16
CA LEU A 116 1.38 10.21 11.94
C LEU A 116 0.07 10.99 12.18
N ILE A 117 -0.80 10.49 13.06
CA ILE A 117 -2.13 11.09 13.29
C ILE A 117 -2.18 12.11 14.43
N LEU A 118 -1.25 12.06 15.39
CA LEU A 118 -1.22 12.99 16.53
C LEU A 118 -0.27 14.17 16.28
N LYS A 119 -0.70 15.05 15.36
CA LYS A 119 -0.38 16.49 15.38
C LYS A 119 -1.57 17.27 14.82
N ALA A 120 -2.52 17.56 15.70
CA ALA A 120 -3.50 18.65 15.56
C ALA A 120 -3.55 19.39 16.90
#